data_AF-A0A726M0P1-F1
#
_entry.id   AF-A0A726M0P1-F1
#
_cell.length_a   1.000
_cell.length_b   1.000
_cell.length_c   1.000
_cell.angle_alpha   90.00
_cell.angle_beta   90.00
_cell.angle_gamma   90.00
#
_symmetry.space_group_name_H-M   'P 1'
#
loop_
_entity.id
_entity.type
_entity.pdbx_description
1 polymer ?
#
loop_
_entity_poly.entity_id
_entity_poly.type
_entity_poly.pdbx_seq_one_letter_code
_entity_poly.pdbx_strand_id
1 'polypeptide(L)'
;MADGQRLKAYVDASRQWVAAELPSGTRVTWDKAVSADTMTGSNGRQYAHVTLAEPVTGCMSLSTGDRVWTVCDRENLVPARDSATRPAWWSPFLPPSRETVQFDTVVCPTPYPIKAGDPVGHLGWFQVPGEDGHEKRYQVHIECLTTDDLPHFLSNPEGTGRDMPAFARCPKDIPVYLQFSGGEIQKGLITTQTETVMALSGQAVTDKEGKRYWPGGSSRGLLAESDMQLLSRYDLAGRGFETTEDSPASFDHLDGKTQPKGLVKTIFERFFSVADNDGKPYSKAVAFNYRQLLDRIDDAKSPQYNPEQYRRAVQNPSMRDHLYRLCVKHPSDWYYSSEAPVWKTFFTPQLKKEAPEWYAYSEKFLIDLRWMHRVAGMVENPWHMHPLVFLDAIAMNAKVWVLGTTSEHYESGGRGPGVVSSGRGDHGGASYGCYQLSSKPGVVQDYIQQSKYKDRLTGLQVGTQEFNTEWKKIASEHKEDFAHEQYLFIKKTHYEVQLGFLGKKGINIKHKRAAIHDMIWSTSVQYGPYTDIIIKATKEFSFENATDAQIITAVQDYKYAHVETKFASSPTLWSGLKDRVVSEKSKLLDLTQYNYEVE
;
A
#
# COMPACT_ATOMS: atom_id res chain seq x y z
N MET A 1 -11.19 2.09 27.62
CA MET A 1 -11.21 0.99 28.60
C MET A 1 -10.81 1.54 29.94
N ALA A 2 -11.52 1.21 31.00
CA ALA A 2 -11.03 1.45 32.35
C ALA A 2 -9.76 0.63 32.59
N ASP A 3 -8.64 1.30 32.87
CA ASP A 3 -7.34 0.69 33.12
C ASP A 3 -6.83 1.18 34.48
N GLY A 4 -7.14 0.39 35.51
CA GLY A 4 -6.97 0.76 36.91
C GLY A 4 -7.84 -0.11 37.82
N GLN A 5 -7.51 -0.17 39.12
CA GLN A 5 -8.36 -0.86 40.08
C GLN A 5 -9.65 -0.06 40.31
N ARG A 6 -10.73 -0.49 39.64
CA ARG A 6 -12.13 -0.10 39.90
C ARG A 6 -12.38 1.41 39.93
N LEU A 7 -12.64 2.01 38.76
CA LEU A 7 -12.90 3.45 38.67
C LEU A 7 -14.29 3.79 39.19
N LYS A 8 -14.42 4.90 39.92
CA LYS A 8 -15.74 5.37 40.37
C LYS A 8 -16.50 6.01 39.22
N ALA A 9 -17.71 5.52 38.96
CA ALA A 9 -18.68 6.14 38.06
C ALA A 9 -19.65 7.00 38.88
N TYR A 10 -19.70 8.29 38.58
CA TYR A 10 -20.54 9.27 39.27
C TYR A 10 -21.77 9.61 38.43
N VAL A 11 -22.88 9.86 39.11
CA VAL A 11 -24.18 10.20 38.49
C VAL A 11 -24.10 11.52 37.72
N ASP A 12 -23.34 12.48 38.24
CA ASP A 12 -23.23 13.83 37.69
C ASP A 12 -21.86 14.47 37.94
N ALA A 13 -21.70 15.69 37.42
CA ALA A 13 -20.51 16.52 37.51
C ALA A 13 -20.08 16.87 38.96
N SER A 14 -21.01 16.90 39.91
CA SER A 14 -20.72 17.20 41.31
C SER A 14 -19.85 16.12 41.95
N ARG A 15 -19.92 14.89 41.42
CA ARG A 15 -19.20 13.71 41.91
C ARG A 15 -19.50 13.39 43.38
N GLN A 16 -20.65 13.83 43.89
CA GLN A 16 -21.11 13.53 45.25
C GLN A 16 -21.63 12.10 45.40
N TRP A 17 -22.24 11.56 44.35
CA TRP A 17 -22.88 10.25 44.35
C TRP A 17 -22.22 9.30 43.37
N VAL A 18 -21.72 8.18 43.89
CA VAL A 18 -21.15 7.08 43.09
C VAL A 18 -22.29 6.15 42.69
N ALA A 19 -22.55 6.07 41.38
CA ALA A 19 -23.55 5.18 40.80
C ALA A 19 -23.06 3.72 40.80
N ALA A 20 -21.82 3.51 40.40
CA ALA A 20 -21.19 2.19 40.34
C ALA A 20 -19.66 2.30 40.38
N GLU A 21 -18.99 1.16 40.50
CA GLU A 21 -17.57 1.03 40.19
C GLU A 21 -17.43 0.36 38.81
N LEU A 22 -16.53 0.86 37.98
CA LEU A 22 -16.19 0.30 36.67
C LEU A 22 -15.01 -0.65 36.86
N PRO A 23 -15.20 -1.99 36.76
CA PRO A 23 -14.09 -2.93 36.79
C PRO A 23 -13.00 -2.61 35.77
N SER A 24 -11.78 -3.09 36.03
CA SER A 24 -10.73 -3.04 35.02
C SER A 24 -11.21 -3.79 33.76
N GLY A 25 -11.00 -3.18 32.60
CA GLY A 25 -11.50 -3.70 31.33
C GLY A 25 -12.90 -3.22 30.93
N THR A 26 -13.60 -2.41 31.74
CA THR A 26 -14.91 -1.89 31.31
C THR A 26 -14.78 -0.99 30.07
N ARG A 27 -15.58 -1.30 29.05
CA ARG A 27 -15.66 -0.58 27.78
C ARG A 27 -16.54 0.66 27.92
N VAL A 28 -15.98 1.81 27.55
CA VAL A 28 -16.68 3.10 27.51
C VAL A 28 -16.33 3.84 26.23
N THR A 29 -17.26 4.65 25.72
CA THR A 29 -16.99 5.61 24.65
C THR A 29 -16.87 7.02 25.23
N TRP A 30 -15.89 7.76 24.71
CA TRP A 30 -15.59 9.13 25.12
C TRP A 30 -15.21 9.94 23.89
N ASP A 31 -15.96 11.01 23.63
CA ASP A 31 -15.60 11.99 22.61
C ASP A 31 -14.75 13.10 23.24
N LYS A 32 -13.45 13.10 22.93
CA LYS A 32 -12.49 14.09 23.44
C LYS A 32 -12.70 15.48 22.82
N ALA A 33 -13.42 15.60 21.71
CA ALA A 33 -13.67 16.88 21.06
C ALA A 33 -14.77 17.69 21.76
N VAL A 34 -15.66 17.02 22.52
CA VAL A 34 -16.74 17.67 23.26
C VAL A 34 -16.21 18.20 24.59
N SER A 35 -15.89 19.49 24.63
CA SER A 35 -15.35 20.13 25.84
C SER A 35 -16.27 20.03 27.05
N ALA A 36 -17.59 19.96 26.83
CA ALA A 36 -18.58 19.78 27.90
C ALA A 36 -18.51 18.40 28.58
N ASP A 37 -17.93 17.40 27.91
CA ASP A 37 -17.76 16.04 28.42
C ASP A 37 -16.42 15.86 29.14
N THR A 38 -15.69 16.94 29.43
CA THR A 38 -14.44 16.90 30.18
C THR A 38 -14.44 17.99 31.25
N MET A 39 -13.97 17.66 32.46
CA MET A 39 -13.77 18.64 33.52
C MET A 39 -12.51 18.37 34.34
N THR A 40 -12.03 19.40 35.02
CA THR A 40 -10.97 19.27 36.04
C THR A 40 -11.60 19.41 37.42
N GLY A 41 -11.48 18.37 38.25
CA GLY A 41 -11.97 18.40 39.62
C GLY A 41 -11.11 19.28 40.52
N SER A 42 -11.65 19.68 41.66
CA SER A 42 -10.95 20.42 42.72
C SER A 42 -9.68 19.74 43.25
N ASN A 43 -9.55 18.43 43.03
CA ASN A 43 -8.38 17.62 43.35
C ASN A 43 -7.31 17.60 42.25
N GLY A 44 -7.45 18.44 41.20
CA GLY A 44 -6.53 18.52 40.07
C GLY A 44 -6.60 17.32 39.11
N ARG A 45 -7.60 16.43 39.26
CA ARG A 45 -7.80 15.25 38.40
C ARG A 45 -8.72 15.59 37.25
N GLN A 46 -8.50 14.99 36.07
CA GLN A 46 -9.44 15.12 34.96
C GLN A 46 -10.51 14.03 34.97
N TYR A 47 -11.74 14.42 34.67
CA TYR A 47 -12.90 13.55 34.58
C TYR A 47 -13.53 13.69 33.20
N ALA A 48 -14.03 12.58 32.68
CA ALA A 48 -14.74 12.52 31.41
C ALA A 48 -16.16 12.01 31.63
N HIS A 49 -17.11 12.54 30.84
CA HIS A 49 -18.49 12.07 30.78
C HIS A 49 -18.62 11.01 29.70
N VAL A 50 -18.45 9.76 30.11
CA VAL A 50 -18.33 8.62 29.21
C VAL A 50 -19.65 7.88 29.09
N THR A 51 -19.85 7.20 27.96
CA THR A 51 -21.02 6.34 27.75
C THR A 51 -20.60 4.88 27.92
N LEU A 52 -21.36 4.12 28.71
CA LEU A 52 -21.10 2.71 28.95
C LEU A 52 -21.39 1.87 27.70
N ALA A 53 -20.44 1.02 27.30
CA ALA A 53 -20.64 0.09 26.18
C ALA A 53 -21.21 -1.27 26.63
N GLU A 54 -21.24 -1.52 27.94
CA GLU A 54 -21.75 -2.74 28.58
C GLU A 54 -22.44 -2.38 29.89
N PRO A 55 -23.42 -3.17 30.36
CA PRO A 55 -24.10 -2.89 31.61
C PRO A 55 -23.14 -3.06 32.80
N VAL A 56 -23.30 -2.21 33.81
CA VAL A 56 -22.49 -2.26 35.04
C VAL A 56 -23.43 -2.27 36.24
N THR A 57 -23.26 -3.27 37.11
CA THR A 57 -24.05 -3.38 38.34
C THR A 57 -23.21 -2.93 39.53
N GLY A 58 -23.72 -1.94 40.28
CA GLY A 58 -23.10 -1.44 41.51
C GLY A 58 -24.16 -1.00 42.51
N CYS A 59 -24.00 0.19 43.11
CA CYS A 59 -25.02 0.81 43.96
C CYS A 59 -26.30 1.13 43.18
N MET A 60 -26.17 1.35 41.87
CA MET A 60 -27.23 1.44 40.88
C MET A 60 -26.96 0.42 39.76
N SER A 61 -28.02 -0.08 39.14
CA SER A 61 -27.92 -0.87 37.90
C SER A 61 -27.87 0.07 36.71
N LEU A 62 -26.72 0.13 36.04
CA LEU A 62 -26.51 0.93 34.84
C LEU A 62 -26.57 0.03 33.60
N SER A 63 -27.26 0.48 32.57
CA SER A 63 -27.43 -0.20 31.30
C SER A 63 -26.40 0.27 30.27
N THR A 64 -26.22 -0.51 29.19
CA THR A 64 -25.49 -0.03 28.00
C THR A 64 -26.14 1.25 27.48
N GLY A 65 -25.32 2.26 27.18
CA GLY A 65 -25.78 3.57 26.72
C GLY A 65 -25.95 4.61 27.84
N ASP A 66 -25.93 4.20 29.12
CA ASP A 66 -25.96 5.15 30.23
C ASP A 66 -24.66 5.96 30.26
N ARG A 67 -24.78 7.23 30.67
CA ARG A 67 -23.65 8.15 30.77
C ARG A 67 -23.28 8.37 32.22
N VAL A 68 -21.98 8.33 32.49
CA VAL A 68 -21.41 8.52 33.83
C VAL A 68 -20.15 9.35 33.78
N TRP A 69 -19.89 10.09 34.85
CA TRP A 69 -18.61 10.77 35.02
C TRP A 69 -17.60 9.80 35.63
N THR A 70 -16.40 9.70 35.05
CA THR A 70 -15.31 8.88 35.62
C THR A 70 -13.97 9.58 35.42
N VAL A 71 -12.97 9.19 36.21
CA VAL A 71 -11.62 9.74 36.12
C VAL A 71 -10.93 9.24 34.83
N CYS A 72 -10.30 10.14 34.08
CA CYS A 72 -9.79 9.84 32.73
C CYS A 72 -8.30 10.17 32.52
N ASP A 73 -7.67 10.88 33.46
CA ASP A 73 -6.24 11.20 33.41
C ASP A 73 -5.36 10.04 33.89
N ARG A 74 -4.03 10.18 33.76
CA ARG A 74 -3.03 9.20 34.25
C ARG A 74 -3.37 7.75 33.88
N GLU A 75 -3.68 7.54 32.60
CA GLU A 75 -3.99 6.23 32.02
C GLU A 75 -5.19 5.50 32.66
N ASN A 76 -6.04 6.18 33.44
CA ASN A 76 -7.25 5.53 34.00
C ASN A 76 -8.23 5.14 32.88
N LEU A 77 -8.24 5.88 31.76
CA LEU A 77 -8.91 5.44 30.53
C LEU A 77 -7.89 5.30 29.40
N VAL A 78 -7.66 4.07 28.95
CA VAL A 78 -6.80 3.75 27.80
C VAL A 78 -7.62 3.40 26.56
N PRO A 79 -7.09 3.66 25.35
CA PRO A 79 -7.64 3.07 24.13
C PRO A 79 -7.78 1.56 24.27
N ALA A 80 -8.87 0.98 23.77
CA ALA A 80 -9.03 -0.48 23.80
C ALA A 80 -7.94 -1.11 22.94
N ARG A 81 -7.12 -2.01 23.53
CA ARG A 81 -6.00 -2.67 22.85
C ARG A 81 -6.43 -3.47 21.61
N ASP A 82 -7.72 -3.82 21.52
CA ASP A 82 -8.31 -4.61 20.42
C ASP A 82 -9.26 -3.80 19.51
N SER A 83 -9.34 -2.47 19.62
CA SER A 83 -10.18 -1.73 18.67
C SER A 83 -9.45 -1.63 17.33
N ALA A 84 -9.82 -2.51 16.39
CA ALA A 84 -9.46 -2.37 15.00
C ALA A 84 -9.66 -0.91 14.56
N THR A 85 -8.65 -0.33 13.91
CA THR A 85 -8.73 1.02 13.37
C THR A 85 -9.97 1.10 12.47
N ARG A 86 -10.84 2.06 12.73
CA ARG A 86 -12.11 2.20 12.01
C ARG A 86 -11.86 2.83 10.63
N PRO A 87 -12.56 2.38 9.58
CA PRO A 87 -12.51 3.04 8.29
C PRO A 87 -12.93 4.51 8.36
N ALA A 88 -12.27 5.36 7.58
CA ALA A 88 -12.57 6.79 7.54
C ALA A 88 -14.04 7.08 7.18
N TRP A 89 -14.64 6.21 6.35
CA TRP A 89 -16.05 6.32 5.94
C TRP A 89 -17.04 6.06 7.08
N TRP A 90 -16.61 5.54 8.24
CA TRP A 90 -17.48 5.38 9.42
C TRP A 90 -17.68 6.67 10.20
N SER A 91 -16.71 7.58 10.16
CA SER A 91 -16.70 8.78 11.00
C SER A 91 -17.98 9.62 10.92
N PRO A 92 -18.61 9.82 9.73
CA PRO A 92 -19.86 10.58 9.63
C PRO A 92 -21.06 9.90 10.28
N PHE A 93 -21.03 8.59 10.55
CA PHE A 93 -22.15 7.84 11.13
C PHE A 93 -22.01 7.63 12.65
N LEU A 94 -20.93 8.14 13.25
CA LEU A 94 -20.69 8.02 14.68
C LEU A 94 -21.25 9.25 15.43
N PRO A 95 -21.72 9.07 16.68
CA PRO A 95 -22.09 10.20 17.53
C PRO A 95 -20.94 11.23 17.64
N PRO A 96 -21.23 12.54 17.62
CA PRO A 96 -22.54 13.19 17.73
C PRO A 96 -23.29 13.38 16.39
N SER A 97 -22.80 12.81 15.28
CA SER A 97 -23.48 12.93 13.99
C SER A 97 -24.89 12.33 14.03
N ARG A 98 -25.82 12.99 13.32
CA ARG A 98 -27.20 12.52 13.12
C ARG A 98 -27.38 11.77 11.80
N GLU A 99 -26.31 11.60 11.02
CA GLU A 99 -26.38 10.87 9.76
C GLU A 99 -26.59 9.39 10.04
N THR A 100 -27.68 8.84 9.52
CA THR A 100 -28.02 7.42 9.65
C THR A 100 -27.57 6.68 8.41
N VAL A 101 -26.83 5.59 8.58
CA VAL A 101 -26.56 4.64 7.50
C VAL A 101 -27.91 4.16 6.95
N GLN A 102 -28.11 4.31 5.64
CA GLN A 102 -29.29 3.79 4.97
C GLN A 102 -29.05 2.32 4.63
N PHE A 103 -29.87 1.44 5.20
CA PHE A 103 -29.89 0.03 4.83
C PHE A 103 -30.81 -0.18 3.61
N ASP A 104 -30.60 -1.29 2.89
CA ASP A 104 -31.43 -1.74 1.76
C ASP A 104 -31.55 -0.75 0.57
N THR A 105 -30.69 0.27 0.56
CA THR A 105 -30.66 1.32 -0.47
C THR A 105 -29.26 1.43 -1.05
N VAL A 106 -29.18 1.58 -2.37
CA VAL A 106 -27.92 1.83 -3.07
C VAL A 106 -27.65 3.33 -3.03
N VAL A 107 -26.58 3.72 -2.35
CA VAL A 107 -26.13 5.12 -2.26
C VAL A 107 -24.76 5.25 -2.93
N CYS A 108 -24.59 6.30 -3.75
CA CYS A 108 -23.31 6.64 -4.36
C CYS A 108 -22.81 7.96 -3.74
N PRO A 109 -22.22 7.92 -2.54
CA PRO A 109 -21.71 9.12 -1.90
C PRO A 109 -20.49 9.67 -2.65
N THR A 110 -20.11 10.92 -2.35
CA THR A 110 -18.78 11.42 -2.70
C THR A 110 -17.73 10.44 -2.17
N PRO A 111 -16.76 9.98 -3.00
CA PRO A 111 -15.78 9.00 -2.58
C PRO A 111 -15.05 9.39 -1.29
N TYR A 112 -14.93 8.45 -0.36
CA TYR A 112 -14.14 8.65 0.85
C TYR A 112 -12.65 8.49 0.53
N PRO A 113 -11.81 9.51 0.78
CA PRO A 113 -10.38 9.36 0.56
C PRO A 113 -9.80 8.34 1.55
N ILE A 114 -9.06 7.37 1.02
CA ILE A 114 -8.31 6.37 1.79
C ILE A 114 -6.83 6.42 1.40
N LYS A 115 -5.95 6.19 2.36
CA LYS A 115 -4.50 6.05 2.13
C LYS A 115 -4.10 4.57 2.14
N ALA A 116 -2.93 4.27 1.56
CA ALA A 116 -2.36 2.94 1.68
C ALA A 116 -2.14 2.59 3.17
N GLY A 117 -2.61 1.42 3.58
CA GLY A 117 -2.61 0.98 4.98
C GLY A 117 -3.83 1.41 5.78
N ASP A 118 -4.70 2.28 5.26
CA ASP A 118 -5.94 2.63 5.94
C ASP A 118 -6.92 1.44 5.93
N PRO A 119 -7.69 1.26 7.02
CA PRO A 119 -8.77 0.29 7.05
C PRO A 119 -9.88 0.72 6.08
N VAL A 120 -10.29 -0.18 5.18
CA VAL A 120 -11.41 0.05 4.25
C VAL A 120 -12.72 -0.60 4.74
N GLY A 121 -12.63 -1.55 5.66
CA GLY A 121 -13.76 -2.30 6.19
C GLY A 121 -13.34 -3.29 7.26
N HIS A 122 -14.25 -4.21 7.57
CA HIS A 122 -14.02 -5.36 8.43
C HIS A 122 -14.46 -6.63 7.70
N LEU A 123 -14.00 -7.80 8.15
CA LEU A 123 -14.51 -9.06 7.62
C LEU A 123 -15.99 -9.17 7.94
N GLY A 124 -16.83 -9.32 6.92
CA GLY A 124 -18.27 -9.50 7.10
C GLY A 124 -18.58 -10.88 7.67
N TRP A 125 -19.59 -10.96 8.53
CA TRP A 125 -20.11 -12.23 9.01
C TRP A 125 -20.99 -12.85 7.92
N PHE A 126 -20.44 -13.83 7.19
CA PHE A 126 -21.09 -14.48 6.06
C PHE A 126 -21.69 -15.82 6.48
N GLN A 127 -22.93 -16.08 6.04
CA GLN A 127 -23.66 -17.30 6.34
C GLN A 127 -24.21 -17.92 5.05
N VAL A 128 -23.92 -19.20 4.81
CA VAL A 128 -24.42 -19.95 3.66
C VAL A 128 -25.29 -21.10 4.18
N PRO A 129 -26.53 -21.28 3.69
CA PRO A 129 -27.35 -22.42 4.06
C PRO A 129 -26.74 -23.73 3.56
N GLY A 130 -26.84 -24.79 4.36
CA GLY A 130 -26.41 -26.16 4.05
C GLY A 130 -27.42 -27.18 4.59
N GLU A 131 -27.19 -28.47 4.33
CA GLU A 131 -28.14 -29.54 4.70
C GLU A 131 -28.48 -29.56 6.20
N ASP A 132 -27.51 -29.25 7.07
CA ASP A 132 -27.67 -29.24 8.54
C ASP A 132 -27.75 -27.83 9.16
N GLY A 133 -28.14 -26.82 8.38
CA GLY A 133 -28.34 -25.44 8.87
C GLY A 133 -27.56 -24.41 8.06
N HIS A 134 -26.51 -23.82 8.64
CA HIS A 134 -25.66 -22.85 7.93
C HIS A 134 -24.17 -23.04 8.25
N GLU A 135 -23.33 -22.80 7.26
CA GLU A 135 -21.92 -22.54 7.46
C GLU A 135 -21.72 -21.06 7.75
N LYS A 136 -20.90 -20.73 8.75
CA LYS A 136 -20.58 -19.34 9.11
C LYS A 136 -19.10 -19.10 9.02
N ARG A 137 -18.71 -17.97 8.42
CA ARG A 137 -17.32 -17.52 8.38
C ARG A 137 -17.23 -16.01 8.31
N TYR A 138 -16.14 -15.47 8.84
CA TYR A 138 -15.73 -14.11 8.52
C TYR A 138 -15.09 -14.10 7.13
N GLN A 139 -15.62 -13.28 6.22
CA GLN A 139 -15.17 -13.21 4.82
C GLN A 139 -15.12 -11.77 4.32
N VAL A 140 -14.19 -11.51 3.40
CA VAL A 140 -14.22 -10.35 2.51
C VAL A 140 -14.39 -10.83 1.07
N HIS A 141 -15.26 -10.15 0.32
CA HIS A 141 -15.37 -10.31 -1.12
C HIS A 141 -14.72 -9.08 -1.76
N ILE A 142 -13.75 -9.28 -2.64
CA ILE A 142 -13.09 -8.22 -3.41
C ILE A 142 -13.29 -8.51 -4.88
N GLU A 143 -13.82 -7.54 -5.63
CA GLU A 143 -13.91 -7.61 -7.08
C GLU A 143 -13.20 -6.42 -7.73
N CYS A 144 -12.66 -6.66 -8.93
CA CYS A 144 -12.14 -5.64 -9.81
C CYS A 144 -12.88 -5.78 -11.14
N LEU A 145 -13.63 -4.75 -11.50
CA LEU A 145 -14.46 -4.73 -12.70
C LEU A 145 -14.36 -3.38 -13.40
N THR A 146 -14.62 -3.37 -14.71
CA THR A 146 -14.73 -2.14 -15.50
C THR A 146 -15.80 -2.25 -16.58
N THR A 147 -16.42 -1.12 -16.91
CA THR A 147 -17.34 -0.97 -18.04
C THR A 147 -16.66 -0.36 -19.26
N ASP A 148 -15.39 0.01 -19.14
CA ASP A 148 -14.61 0.65 -20.20
C ASP A 148 -14.10 -0.36 -21.23
N ASP A 149 -13.43 0.16 -22.28
CA ASP A 149 -12.74 -0.65 -23.28
C ASP A 149 -11.47 -1.28 -22.70
N LEU A 150 -11.66 -2.38 -21.98
CA LEU A 150 -10.56 -3.14 -21.37
C LEU A 150 -9.55 -3.66 -22.42
N PRO A 151 -9.95 -4.27 -23.55
CA PRO A 151 -8.98 -4.67 -24.59
C PRO A 151 -8.06 -3.53 -25.04
N HIS A 152 -8.60 -2.34 -25.31
CA HIS A 152 -7.80 -1.15 -25.65
C HIS A 152 -6.81 -0.81 -24.53
N PHE A 153 -7.31 -0.71 -23.28
CA PHE A 153 -6.48 -0.43 -22.10
C PHE A 153 -5.32 -1.42 -21.93
N LEU A 154 -5.59 -2.73 -22.07
CA LEU A 154 -4.57 -3.77 -21.90
C LEU A 154 -3.45 -3.66 -22.95
N SER A 155 -3.78 -3.24 -24.18
CA SER A 155 -2.83 -3.14 -25.28
C SER A 155 -1.93 -1.89 -25.25
N ASN A 156 -2.25 -0.91 -24.40
CA ASN A 156 -1.49 0.34 -24.24
C ASN A 156 -1.06 1.00 -25.58
N PRO A 157 -2.00 1.26 -26.51
CA PRO A 157 -1.66 1.75 -27.85
C PRO A 157 -1.02 3.14 -27.82
N GLU A 158 -1.35 3.96 -26.82
CA GLU A 158 -0.74 5.28 -26.59
C GLU A 158 0.72 5.18 -26.14
N GLY A 159 1.22 3.99 -25.77
CA GLY A 159 2.62 3.78 -25.41
C GLY A 159 3.00 4.39 -24.06
N THR A 160 2.06 4.44 -23.11
CA THR A 160 2.33 4.92 -21.75
C THR A 160 3.51 4.16 -21.15
N GLY A 161 4.54 4.88 -20.70
CA GLY A 161 5.74 4.28 -20.11
C GLY A 161 6.64 3.51 -21.09
N ARG A 162 6.48 3.68 -22.41
CA ARG A 162 7.32 3.00 -23.43
C ARG A 162 8.81 3.34 -23.28
N ASP A 163 9.14 4.57 -22.89
CA ASP A 163 10.52 5.03 -22.69
C ASP A 163 11.16 4.48 -21.40
N MET A 164 10.36 3.85 -20.53
CA MET A 164 10.80 3.21 -19.27
C MET A 164 10.34 1.75 -19.24
N PRO A 165 10.92 0.88 -20.09
CA PRO A 165 10.54 -0.52 -20.13
C PRO A 165 10.79 -1.19 -18.78
N ALA A 166 9.80 -1.93 -18.30
CA ALA A 166 9.85 -2.64 -17.03
C ALA A 166 9.87 -4.16 -17.22
N PHE A 167 9.53 -4.64 -18.41
CA PHE A 167 9.48 -6.04 -18.77
C PHE A 167 10.07 -6.24 -20.16
N ALA A 168 10.41 -7.49 -20.48
CA ALA A 168 10.75 -7.91 -21.82
C ALA A 168 10.05 -9.23 -22.14
N ARG A 169 9.44 -9.30 -23.31
CA ARG A 169 9.00 -10.57 -23.90
C ARG A 169 10.16 -11.13 -24.70
N CYS A 170 10.59 -12.31 -24.29
CA CYS A 170 11.73 -13.04 -24.84
C CYS A 170 11.18 -14.19 -25.67
N PRO A 171 11.33 -14.15 -27.01
CA PRO A 171 10.92 -15.26 -27.87
C PRO A 171 11.70 -16.54 -27.54
N LYS A 172 11.17 -17.66 -28.01
CA LYS A 172 11.89 -18.93 -28.06
C LYS A 172 13.05 -18.85 -29.07
N ASP A 173 14.10 -19.63 -28.83
CA ASP A 173 15.23 -19.86 -29.74
C ASP A 173 16.15 -18.64 -29.95
N ILE A 174 16.10 -17.62 -29.09
CA ILE A 174 17.06 -16.50 -29.13
C ILE A 174 18.35 -16.84 -28.39
N PRO A 175 19.51 -16.33 -28.82
CA PRO A 175 20.80 -16.66 -28.20
C PRO A 175 20.95 -16.13 -26.78
N VAL A 176 21.58 -16.93 -25.91
CA VAL A 176 22.01 -16.49 -24.57
C VAL A 176 23.51 -16.20 -24.61
N TYR A 177 23.89 -15.00 -24.18
CA TYR A 177 25.25 -14.49 -24.16
C TYR A 177 25.89 -14.66 -22.77
N LEU A 178 27.22 -14.72 -22.72
CA LEU A 178 27.99 -14.82 -21.48
C LEU A 178 28.92 -13.61 -21.35
N GLN A 179 29.02 -13.08 -20.13
CA GLN A 179 29.94 -12.01 -19.80
C GLN A 179 31.20 -12.59 -19.14
N PHE A 180 32.36 -12.23 -19.67
CA PHE A 180 33.66 -12.66 -19.18
C PHE A 180 34.38 -11.56 -18.38
N SER A 181 35.37 -11.97 -17.60
CA SER A 181 36.28 -11.09 -16.85
C SER A 181 36.89 -10.04 -17.80
N GLY A 182 36.55 -8.76 -17.60
CA GLY A 182 36.97 -7.67 -18.49
C GLY A 182 35.84 -7.05 -19.33
N GLY A 183 34.60 -7.48 -19.14
CA GLY A 183 33.41 -6.88 -19.78
C GLY A 183 33.16 -7.34 -21.22
N GLU A 184 33.88 -8.36 -21.68
CA GLU A 184 33.65 -8.97 -22.99
C GLU A 184 32.39 -9.84 -22.96
N ILE A 185 31.54 -9.67 -23.97
CA ILE A 185 30.28 -10.41 -24.13
C ILE A 185 30.42 -11.30 -25.36
N GLN A 186 30.24 -12.60 -25.20
CA GLN A 186 30.29 -13.55 -26.31
C GLN A 186 29.00 -14.36 -26.39
N LYS A 187 28.63 -14.75 -27.61
CA LYS A 187 27.47 -15.60 -27.87
C LYS A 187 27.71 -16.98 -27.24
N GLY A 188 26.83 -17.39 -26.34
CA GLY A 188 26.89 -18.72 -25.72
C GLY A 188 26.39 -19.83 -26.65
N LEU A 189 26.38 -21.05 -26.14
CA LEU A 189 25.97 -22.25 -26.87
C LEU A 189 24.48 -22.62 -26.69
N ILE A 190 23.76 -21.89 -25.85
CA ILE A 190 22.35 -22.17 -25.52
C ILE A 190 21.43 -21.05 -26.02
N THR A 191 20.18 -21.42 -26.27
CA THR A 191 19.10 -20.51 -26.63
C THR A 191 17.97 -20.58 -25.60
N THR A 192 17.10 -19.57 -25.59
CA THR A 192 15.85 -19.63 -24.83
C THR A 192 15.00 -20.82 -25.29
N GLN A 193 14.48 -21.59 -24.33
CA GLN A 193 13.75 -22.83 -24.63
C GLN A 193 12.24 -22.61 -24.85
N THR A 194 11.72 -21.49 -24.34
CA THR A 194 10.32 -21.10 -24.39
C THR A 194 10.20 -19.60 -24.57
N GLU A 195 9.05 -19.16 -25.06
CA GLU A 195 8.66 -17.76 -24.91
C GLU A 195 8.40 -17.45 -23.44
N THR A 196 8.88 -16.30 -22.96
CA THR A 196 8.66 -15.85 -21.58
C THR A 196 8.58 -14.34 -21.49
N VAL A 197 7.88 -13.84 -20.47
CA VAL A 197 7.91 -12.42 -20.09
C VAL A 197 8.71 -12.31 -18.81
N MET A 198 9.83 -11.60 -18.85
CA MET A 198 10.67 -11.35 -17.69
C MET A 198 10.55 -9.92 -17.22
N ALA A 199 10.56 -9.71 -15.91
CA ALA A 199 10.76 -8.38 -15.34
C ALA A 199 12.21 -7.95 -15.59
N LEU A 200 12.39 -6.71 -16.05
CA LEU A 200 13.70 -6.11 -16.18
C LEU A 200 14.14 -5.63 -14.79
N SER A 201 15.04 -6.38 -14.16
CA SER A 201 15.65 -6.00 -12.87
C SER A 201 17.12 -5.67 -13.09
N GLY A 202 17.52 -4.42 -12.81
CA GLY A 202 18.89 -3.94 -12.98
C GLY A 202 19.09 -3.13 -14.25
N GLN A 203 20.34 -2.79 -14.57
CA GLN A 203 20.69 -2.08 -15.80
C GLN A 203 21.06 -3.06 -16.91
N ALA A 204 20.76 -2.67 -18.16
CA ALA A 204 21.31 -3.34 -19.32
C ALA A 204 22.84 -3.26 -19.30
N VAL A 205 23.51 -4.39 -19.53
CA VAL A 205 24.94 -4.43 -19.76
C VAL A 205 25.21 -3.96 -21.18
N THR A 206 26.19 -3.07 -21.35
CA THR A 206 26.59 -2.56 -22.66
C THR A 206 27.95 -3.12 -23.04
N ASP A 207 28.10 -3.66 -24.25
CA ASP A 207 29.40 -4.09 -24.77
C ASP A 207 30.23 -2.92 -25.30
N LYS A 208 31.46 -3.21 -25.75
CA LYS A 208 32.39 -2.20 -26.29
C LYS A 208 31.88 -1.51 -27.56
N GLU A 209 30.90 -2.09 -28.24
CA GLU A 209 30.29 -1.57 -29.46
C GLU A 209 29.01 -0.79 -29.17
N GLY A 210 28.59 -0.71 -27.91
CA GLY A 210 27.37 -0.01 -27.50
C GLY A 210 26.10 -0.86 -27.56
N LYS A 211 26.18 -2.17 -27.84
CA LYS A 211 25.00 -3.05 -27.85
C LYS A 211 24.59 -3.37 -26.42
N ARG A 212 23.28 -3.42 -26.20
CA ARG A 212 22.66 -3.61 -24.88
C ARG A 212 22.20 -5.05 -24.70
N TYR A 213 22.42 -5.57 -23.50
CA TYR A 213 22.01 -6.91 -23.11
C TYR A 213 21.39 -6.91 -21.72
N TRP A 214 20.36 -7.72 -21.52
CA TRP A 214 19.64 -7.83 -20.26
C TRP A 214 19.92 -9.16 -19.58
N PRO A 215 20.07 -9.19 -18.24
CA PRO A 215 20.11 -10.45 -17.50
C PRO A 215 18.86 -11.28 -17.79
N GLY A 216 19.06 -12.48 -18.33
CA GLY A 216 17.98 -13.36 -18.77
C GLY A 216 17.34 -14.09 -17.60
N GLY A 217 16.65 -13.38 -16.69
CA GLY A 217 15.82 -13.91 -15.59
C GLY A 217 16.37 -15.17 -14.89
N SER A 218 15.94 -16.35 -15.36
CA SER A 218 16.29 -17.68 -14.82
C SER A 218 17.61 -18.28 -15.32
N SER A 219 18.24 -17.67 -16.32
CA SER A 219 19.52 -18.07 -16.90
C SER A 219 20.65 -17.21 -16.32
N ARG A 220 21.83 -17.81 -16.07
CA ARG A 220 23.05 -17.07 -15.70
C ARG A 220 23.65 -16.28 -16.87
N GLY A 221 22.88 -16.01 -17.92
CA GLY A 221 23.33 -15.38 -19.16
C GLY A 221 22.56 -14.11 -19.50
N LEU A 222 22.99 -13.46 -20.58
CA LEU A 222 22.47 -12.19 -21.06
C LEU A 222 21.67 -12.39 -22.36
N LEU A 223 20.61 -11.62 -22.56
CA LEU A 223 19.80 -11.61 -23.78
C LEU A 223 20.00 -10.28 -24.50
N ALA A 224 20.27 -10.33 -25.81
CA ALA A 224 20.45 -9.11 -26.60
C ALA A 224 19.13 -8.33 -26.68
N GLU A 225 19.17 -7.04 -26.39
CA GLU A 225 17.98 -6.17 -26.45
C GLU A 225 17.31 -6.19 -27.83
N SER A 226 18.09 -6.34 -28.90
CA SER A 226 17.60 -6.44 -30.29
C SER A 226 16.72 -7.66 -30.55
N ASP A 227 16.86 -8.71 -29.74
CA ASP A 227 16.19 -10.00 -29.94
C ASP A 227 14.95 -10.12 -29.02
N MET A 228 14.65 -9.07 -28.25
CA MET A 228 13.54 -9.02 -27.31
C MET A 228 12.53 -7.94 -27.69
N GLN A 229 11.30 -8.10 -27.24
CA GLN A 229 10.32 -7.02 -27.24
C GLN A 229 10.30 -6.37 -25.85
N LEU A 230 10.81 -5.15 -25.75
CA LEU A 230 10.71 -4.36 -24.51
C LEU A 230 9.27 -3.92 -24.29
N LEU A 231 8.78 -4.13 -23.07
CA LEU A 231 7.42 -3.85 -22.67
C LEU A 231 7.41 -2.84 -21.53
N SER A 232 6.57 -1.82 -21.68
CA SER A 232 6.23 -0.94 -20.57
C SER A 232 5.50 -1.74 -19.48
N ARG A 233 5.42 -1.16 -18.27
CA ARG A 233 4.54 -1.71 -17.22
C ARG A 233 3.08 -1.79 -17.67
N TYR A 234 2.62 -0.87 -18.49
CA TYR A 234 1.21 -0.76 -18.84
C TYR A 234 0.81 -1.61 -20.06
N ASP A 235 1.78 -2.20 -20.76
CA ASP A 235 1.51 -3.16 -21.85
C ASP A 235 1.12 -4.53 -21.25
N LEU A 236 -0.09 -4.61 -20.72
CA LEU A 236 -0.61 -5.79 -20.05
C LEU A 236 -0.86 -6.94 -21.02
N ALA A 237 -1.29 -6.64 -22.25
CA ALA A 237 -1.46 -7.63 -23.31
C ALA A 237 -0.12 -8.30 -23.66
N GLY A 238 0.94 -7.52 -23.86
CA GLY A 238 2.30 -8.06 -24.06
C GLY A 238 2.83 -8.86 -22.87
N ARG A 239 2.32 -8.57 -21.66
CA ARG A 239 2.63 -9.29 -20.41
C ARG A 239 1.75 -10.53 -20.17
N GLY A 240 0.86 -10.86 -21.10
CA GLY A 240 0.04 -12.09 -21.07
C GLY A 240 -1.37 -11.94 -20.50
N PHE A 241 -1.86 -10.71 -20.31
CA PHE A 241 -3.29 -10.49 -20.09
C PHE A 241 -4.07 -10.71 -21.38
N GLU A 242 -5.15 -11.47 -21.29
CA GLU A 242 -6.03 -11.78 -22.41
C GLU A 242 -7.47 -11.53 -22.02
N THR A 243 -8.32 -11.27 -23.02
CA THR A 243 -9.74 -11.03 -22.83
C THR A 243 -10.55 -12.15 -23.47
N THR A 244 -11.68 -12.49 -22.85
CA THR A 244 -12.71 -13.34 -23.47
C THR A 244 -14.08 -12.85 -23.06
N GLU A 245 -15.06 -13.02 -23.92
CA GLU A 245 -16.47 -12.75 -23.59
C GLU A 245 -17.18 -14.08 -23.39
N ASP A 246 -18.04 -14.13 -22.38
CA ASP A 246 -18.90 -15.28 -22.10
C ASP A 246 -20.36 -14.84 -22.11
N SER A 247 -21.17 -15.60 -22.83
CA SER A 247 -22.63 -15.40 -22.94
C SER A 247 -23.32 -16.71 -22.55
N PRO A 248 -23.30 -17.05 -21.25
CA PRO A 248 -23.75 -18.35 -20.81
C PRO A 248 -25.26 -18.48 -20.89
N ALA A 249 -25.73 -19.68 -21.23
CA ALA A 249 -27.15 -20.02 -21.17
C ALA A 249 -27.66 -20.13 -19.72
N SER A 250 -26.77 -20.36 -18.76
CA SER A 250 -27.05 -20.57 -17.33
C SER A 250 -25.88 -20.08 -16.47
N PHE A 251 -26.14 -19.56 -15.28
CA PHE A 251 -25.09 -19.28 -14.28
C PHE A 251 -24.46 -20.55 -13.69
N ASP A 252 -25.10 -21.71 -13.86
CA ASP A 252 -24.48 -23.00 -13.54
C ASP A 252 -23.66 -23.52 -14.73
N HIS A 253 -22.39 -23.14 -14.77
CA HIS A 253 -21.45 -23.58 -15.81
C HIS A 253 -21.03 -25.04 -15.70
N LEU A 254 -21.31 -25.71 -14.56
CA LEU A 254 -20.85 -27.07 -14.27
C LEU A 254 -21.99 -27.97 -13.74
N ASP A 255 -23.14 -27.97 -14.42
CA ASP A 255 -24.36 -28.69 -14.02
C ASP A 255 -24.27 -30.23 -14.01
N GLY A 256 -23.18 -30.79 -14.54
CA GLY A 256 -22.93 -32.23 -14.69
C GLY A 256 -23.78 -32.93 -15.75
N LYS A 257 -24.65 -32.21 -16.46
CA LYS A 257 -25.63 -32.74 -17.43
C LYS A 257 -25.41 -32.22 -18.85
N THR A 258 -24.82 -31.03 -18.97
CA THR A 258 -24.59 -30.31 -20.22
C THR A 258 -23.11 -30.02 -20.35
N GLN A 259 -22.47 -30.52 -21.42
CA GLN A 259 -21.05 -30.26 -21.65
C GLN A 259 -20.74 -28.75 -21.67
N PRO A 260 -19.75 -28.27 -20.90
CA PRO A 260 -19.57 -26.85 -20.63
C PRO A 260 -18.79 -26.17 -21.77
N LYS A 261 -19.49 -25.90 -22.89
CA LYS A 261 -18.91 -25.36 -24.14
C LYS A 261 -18.52 -23.87 -24.12
N GLY A 262 -18.93 -23.12 -23.09
CA GLY A 262 -18.61 -21.69 -22.91
C GLY A 262 -17.26 -21.48 -22.23
N LEU A 263 -17.20 -20.54 -21.28
CA LEU A 263 -15.98 -20.13 -20.56
C LEU A 263 -15.08 -21.29 -20.09
N VAL A 264 -15.64 -22.40 -19.59
CA VAL A 264 -14.86 -23.56 -19.12
C VAL A 264 -14.04 -24.19 -20.25
N LYS A 265 -14.64 -24.37 -21.43
CA LYS A 265 -13.93 -24.85 -22.62
C LYS A 265 -12.81 -23.88 -23.01
N THR A 266 -13.11 -22.58 -23.04
CA THR A 266 -12.11 -21.53 -23.35
C THR A 266 -10.91 -21.57 -22.39
N ILE A 267 -11.16 -21.76 -21.09
CA ILE A 267 -10.09 -21.93 -20.08
C ILE A 267 -9.26 -23.18 -20.38
N PHE A 268 -9.89 -24.31 -20.73
CA PHE A 268 -9.16 -25.55 -21.05
C PHE A 268 -8.38 -25.45 -22.35
N GLU A 269 -8.90 -24.78 -23.38
CA GLU A 269 -8.18 -24.51 -24.63
C GLU A 269 -6.94 -23.65 -24.37
N ARG A 270 -7.08 -22.63 -23.52
CA ARG A 270 -5.95 -21.80 -23.08
C ARG A 270 -4.90 -22.63 -22.34
N PHE A 271 -5.31 -23.43 -21.36
CA PHE A 271 -4.38 -24.28 -20.61
C PHE A 271 -3.73 -25.35 -21.47
N PHE A 272 -4.45 -25.93 -22.42
CA PHE A 272 -3.91 -26.82 -23.43
C PHE A 272 -2.81 -26.12 -24.24
N SER A 273 -3.12 -24.94 -24.81
CA SER A 273 -2.18 -24.18 -25.64
C SER A 273 -0.90 -23.82 -24.87
N VAL A 274 -1.03 -23.37 -23.62
CA VAL A 274 0.11 -23.09 -22.75
C VAL A 274 0.96 -24.35 -22.55
N ALA A 275 0.34 -25.47 -22.16
CA ALA A 275 1.05 -26.70 -21.85
C ALA A 275 1.76 -27.30 -23.07
N ASP A 276 1.14 -27.21 -24.25
CA ASP A 276 1.66 -27.75 -25.50
C ASP A 276 2.89 -26.94 -25.99
N ASN A 277 2.87 -25.63 -25.77
CA ASN A 277 3.93 -24.72 -26.23
C ASN A 277 5.07 -24.49 -25.21
N ASP A 278 4.90 -24.85 -23.94
CA ASP A 278 5.89 -24.62 -22.87
C ASP A 278 7.16 -25.48 -22.99
N GLY A 279 7.24 -26.43 -23.94
CA GLY A 279 8.49 -27.16 -24.26
C GLY A 279 9.08 -28.05 -23.14
N LYS A 280 8.56 -27.98 -21.91
CA LYS A 280 9.04 -28.76 -20.76
C LYS A 280 8.50 -30.19 -20.81
N PRO A 281 9.30 -31.20 -20.43
CA PRO A 281 8.87 -32.61 -20.44
C PRO A 281 7.58 -32.87 -19.66
N TYR A 282 7.41 -32.24 -18.49
CA TYR A 282 6.22 -32.42 -17.64
C TYR A 282 4.96 -31.77 -18.24
N SER A 283 5.11 -30.70 -19.05
CA SER A 283 3.99 -29.98 -19.66
C SER A 283 3.24 -30.82 -20.70
N LYS A 284 3.90 -31.81 -21.32
CA LYS A 284 3.25 -32.76 -22.25
C LYS A 284 2.13 -33.58 -21.59
N ALA A 285 2.32 -34.02 -20.35
CA ALA A 285 1.29 -34.75 -19.62
C ALA A 285 0.09 -33.84 -19.30
N VAL A 286 0.36 -32.58 -18.98
CA VAL A 286 -0.68 -31.58 -18.71
C VAL A 286 -1.47 -31.28 -20.00
N ALA A 287 -0.80 -31.08 -21.13
CA ALA A 287 -1.42 -30.89 -22.43
C ALA A 287 -2.31 -32.10 -22.81
N PHE A 288 -1.80 -33.31 -22.62
CA PHE A 288 -2.57 -34.53 -22.86
C PHE A 288 -3.85 -34.62 -22.00
N ASN A 289 -3.77 -34.22 -20.74
CA ASN A 289 -4.93 -34.22 -19.85
C ASN A 289 -5.99 -33.20 -20.28
N TYR A 290 -5.60 -31.98 -20.65
CA TYR A 290 -6.55 -30.98 -21.15
C TYR A 290 -7.13 -31.37 -22.51
N ARG A 291 -6.34 -32.00 -23.40
CA ARG A 291 -6.84 -32.54 -24.66
C ARG A 291 -7.99 -33.52 -24.43
N GLN A 292 -7.83 -34.46 -23.50
CA GLN A 292 -8.91 -35.41 -23.16
C GLN A 292 -10.17 -34.73 -22.62
N LEU A 293 -10.03 -33.66 -21.82
CA LEU A 293 -11.19 -32.91 -21.32
C LEU A 293 -11.90 -32.18 -22.46
N LEU A 294 -11.15 -31.57 -23.36
CA LEU A 294 -11.69 -30.91 -24.55
C LEU A 294 -12.42 -31.90 -25.47
N ASP A 295 -11.81 -33.06 -25.74
CA ASP A 295 -12.43 -34.10 -26.57
C ASP A 295 -13.76 -34.58 -25.96
N ARG A 296 -13.87 -34.65 -24.62
CA ARG A 296 -15.13 -34.98 -23.93
C ARG A 296 -16.17 -33.88 -24.03
N ILE A 297 -15.77 -32.61 -23.98
CA ILE A 297 -16.69 -31.47 -24.18
C ILE A 297 -17.27 -31.49 -25.60
N ASP A 298 -16.45 -31.89 -26.58
CA ASP A 298 -16.83 -31.94 -27.98
C ASP A 298 -17.57 -33.23 -28.37
N ASP A 299 -17.47 -34.29 -27.57
CA ASP A 299 -18.23 -35.53 -27.76
C ASP A 299 -19.72 -35.35 -27.44
N ALA A 300 -20.50 -35.17 -28.50
CA ALA A 300 -21.97 -35.05 -28.44
C ALA A 300 -22.68 -36.27 -27.84
N LYS A 301 -22.00 -37.42 -27.68
CA LYS A 301 -22.59 -38.67 -27.15
C LYS A 301 -22.49 -38.79 -25.63
N SER A 302 -21.69 -37.96 -24.96
CA SER A 302 -21.45 -38.05 -23.52
C SER A 302 -21.99 -36.81 -22.80
N PRO A 303 -23.31 -36.68 -22.56
CA PRO A 303 -23.86 -35.47 -21.95
C PRO A 303 -23.44 -35.30 -20.48
N GLN A 304 -23.30 -36.42 -19.76
CA GLN A 304 -23.01 -36.41 -18.34
C GLN A 304 -21.49 -36.41 -18.07
N TYR A 305 -21.07 -35.62 -17.09
CA TYR A 305 -19.68 -35.51 -16.66
C TYR A 305 -19.61 -35.27 -15.15
N ASN A 306 -18.42 -35.39 -14.58
CA ASN A 306 -18.19 -35.08 -13.17
C ASN A 306 -17.82 -33.59 -13.03
N PRO A 307 -18.69 -32.72 -12.45
CA PRO A 307 -18.39 -31.30 -12.24
C PRO A 307 -17.11 -31.05 -11.47
N GLU A 308 -16.82 -31.87 -10.46
CA GLU A 308 -15.65 -31.70 -9.59
C GLU A 308 -14.35 -31.97 -10.34
N GLN A 309 -14.36 -32.87 -11.35
CA GLN A 309 -13.20 -33.08 -12.22
C GLN A 309 -12.86 -31.79 -12.98
N TYR A 310 -13.87 -31.13 -13.53
CA TYR A 310 -13.70 -29.91 -14.33
C TYR A 310 -13.32 -28.73 -13.45
N ARG A 311 -13.96 -28.58 -12.29
CA ARG A 311 -13.61 -27.57 -11.29
C ARG A 311 -12.15 -27.67 -10.87
N ARG A 312 -11.66 -28.88 -10.57
CA ARG A 312 -10.23 -29.11 -10.24
C ARG A 312 -9.30 -28.80 -11.40
N ALA A 313 -9.72 -29.08 -12.64
CA ALA A 313 -8.94 -28.75 -13.83
C ALA A 313 -8.84 -27.23 -14.03
N VAL A 314 -9.91 -26.46 -13.79
CA VAL A 314 -9.84 -24.99 -13.77
C VAL A 314 -8.87 -24.50 -12.67
N GLN A 315 -8.89 -25.11 -11.50
CA GLN A 315 -8.07 -24.73 -10.35
C GLN A 315 -6.64 -25.29 -10.36
N ASN A 316 -6.14 -25.74 -11.51
CA ASN A 316 -4.81 -26.32 -11.63
C ASN A 316 -3.72 -25.31 -11.20
N PRO A 317 -2.93 -25.60 -10.13
CA PRO A 317 -1.89 -24.68 -9.64
C PRO A 317 -0.84 -24.30 -10.67
N SER A 318 -0.49 -25.19 -11.61
CA SER A 318 0.52 -24.90 -12.64
C SER A 318 0.01 -23.95 -13.72
N MET A 319 -1.30 -23.71 -13.80
CA MET A 319 -1.94 -22.85 -14.78
C MET A 319 -2.49 -21.55 -14.17
N ARG A 320 -2.32 -21.36 -12.86
CA ARG A 320 -2.89 -20.25 -12.09
C ARG A 320 -2.55 -18.89 -12.70
N ASP A 321 -1.31 -18.69 -13.10
CA ASP A 321 -0.84 -17.43 -13.70
C ASP A 321 -1.54 -17.11 -15.03
N HIS A 322 -1.92 -18.14 -15.80
CA HIS A 322 -2.66 -17.98 -17.06
C HIS A 322 -4.15 -17.79 -16.80
N LEU A 323 -4.69 -18.41 -15.75
CA LEU A 323 -6.07 -18.17 -15.32
C LEU A 323 -6.28 -16.74 -14.83
N TYR A 324 -5.40 -16.28 -13.93
CA TYR A 324 -5.58 -14.99 -13.25
C TYR A 324 -5.29 -13.78 -14.15
N ARG A 325 -4.68 -14.01 -15.31
CA ARG A 325 -4.50 -13.00 -16.37
C ARG A 325 -5.60 -13.08 -17.44
N LEU A 326 -6.59 -13.96 -17.29
CA LEU A 326 -7.80 -13.96 -18.12
C LEU A 326 -8.79 -12.93 -17.56
N CYS A 327 -9.12 -11.94 -18.36
CA CYS A 327 -10.19 -10.98 -18.07
C CYS A 327 -11.44 -11.43 -18.82
N VAL A 328 -12.56 -11.56 -18.10
CA VAL A 328 -13.78 -12.16 -18.64
C VAL A 328 -14.89 -11.13 -18.61
N LYS A 329 -15.53 -10.89 -19.75
CA LYS A 329 -16.79 -10.15 -19.80
C LYS A 329 -17.93 -11.14 -19.68
N HIS A 330 -18.71 -11.06 -18.62
CA HIS A 330 -19.83 -11.97 -18.41
C HIS A 330 -20.99 -11.28 -17.67
N PRO A 331 -22.21 -11.86 -17.75
CA PRO A 331 -23.32 -11.44 -16.91
C PRO A 331 -22.96 -11.34 -15.43
N SER A 332 -23.26 -10.22 -14.78
CA SER A 332 -23.07 -10.07 -13.33
C SER A 332 -24.32 -10.49 -12.55
N ASP A 333 -24.14 -11.33 -11.54
CA ASP A 333 -25.16 -11.71 -10.57
C ASP A 333 -25.77 -10.51 -9.81
N TRP A 334 -25.06 -9.38 -9.76
CA TRP A 334 -25.53 -8.15 -9.11
C TRP A 334 -26.34 -7.23 -10.04
N TYR A 335 -26.52 -7.59 -11.31
CA TYR A 335 -27.33 -6.85 -12.26
C TYR A 335 -28.68 -7.51 -12.58
N TYR A 336 -28.69 -8.83 -12.81
CA TYR A 336 -29.88 -9.55 -13.28
C TYR A 336 -30.86 -9.94 -12.17
N SER A 337 -32.15 -10.05 -12.49
CA SER A 337 -33.18 -10.65 -11.59
C SER A 337 -33.34 -12.15 -11.86
N SER A 338 -34.02 -12.85 -10.94
CA SER A 338 -34.44 -14.26 -11.13
C SER A 338 -35.19 -14.51 -12.44
N GLU A 339 -35.88 -13.50 -12.97
CA GLU A 339 -36.59 -13.55 -14.26
C GLU A 339 -35.71 -13.48 -15.52
N ALA A 340 -34.42 -13.19 -15.38
CA ALA A 340 -33.49 -13.11 -16.50
C ALA A 340 -33.27 -14.49 -17.13
N PRO A 341 -33.07 -14.60 -18.46
CA PRO A 341 -32.90 -15.88 -19.14
C PRO A 341 -31.84 -16.79 -18.52
N VAL A 342 -30.70 -16.21 -18.12
CA VAL A 342 -29.56 -16.91 -17.52
C VAL A 342 -29.84 -17.49 -16.11
N TRP A 343 -30.85 -16.96 -15.40
CA TRP A 343 -31.30 -17.47 -14.10
C TRP A 343 -32.50 -18.41 -14.22
N LYS A 344 -33.32 -18.28 -15.28
CA LYS A 344 -34.49 -19.14 -15.51
C LYS A 344 -34.15 -20.62 -15.65
N THR A 345 -32.98 -20.93 -16.16
CA THR A 345 -32.45 -22.31 -16.24
C THR A 345 -32.18 -22.91 -14.86
N PHE A 346 -31.88 -22.08 -13.86
CA PHE A 346 -31.69 -22.49 -12.47
C PHE A 346 -33.03 -22.59 -11.72
N PHE A 347 -33.91 -21.59 -11.87
CA PHE A 347 -35.22 -21.52 -11.21
C PHE A 347 -36.29 -22.37 -11.90
N THR A 348 -36.05 -23.68 -12.01
CA THR A 348 -36.97 -24.60 -12.69
C THR A 348 -38.22 -24.92 -11.84
N PRO A 349 -39.34 -25.29 -12.49
CA PRO A 349 -40.52 -25.81 -11.76
C PRO A 349 -40.20 -27.05 -10.92
N GLN A 350 -39.23 -27.85 -11.35
CA GLN A 350 -38.77 -29.02 -10.61
C GLN A 350 -38.07 -28.62 -9.31
N LEU A 351 -37.12 -27.67 -9.36
CA LEU A 351 -36.44 -27.16 -8.17
C LEU A 351 -37.44 -26.57 -7.17
N LYS A 352 -38.43 -25.81 -7.67
CA LYS A 352 -39.50 -25.25 -6.84
C LYS A 352 -40.34 -26.31 -6.13
N LYS A 353 -40.52 -27.48 -6.74
CA LYS A 353 -41.28 -28.60 -6.18
C LYS A 353 -40.46 -29.45 -5.21
N GLU A 354 -39.20 -29.75 -5.57
CA GLU A 354 -38.34 -30.67 -4.83
C GLU A 354 -37.62 -30.00 -3.66
N ALA A 355 -37.27 -28.72 -3.79
CA ALA A 355 -36.57 -27.93 -2.78
C ALA A 355 -37.16 -26.51 -2.68
N PRO A 356 -38.43 -26.36 -2.23
CA PRO A 356 -39.14 -25.08 -2.21
C PRO A 356 -38.45 -24.02 -1.35
N GLU A 357 -37.86 -24.40 -0.22
CA GLU A 357 -37.13 -23.48 0.66
C GLU A 357 -35.85 -22.97 0.01
N TRP A 358 -35.10 -23.84 -0.66
CA TRP A 358 -33.91 -23.47 -1.41
C TRP A 358 -34.24 -22.52 -2.57
N TYR A 359 -35.31 -22.83 -3.32
CA TYR A 359 -35.81 -21.97 -4.38
C TYR A 359 -36.13 -20.56 -3.86
N ALA A 360 -36.91 -20.47 -2.78
CA ALA A 360 -37.32 -19.19 -2.20
C ALA A 360 -36.12 -18.39 -1.65
N TYR A 361 -35.16 -19.08 -1.02
CA TYR A 361 -33.91 -18.48 -0.55
C TYR A 361 -33.09 -17.92 -1.72
N SER A 362 -32.82 -18.72 -2.75
CA SER A 362 -32.01 -18.28 -3.89
C SER A 362 -32.66 -17.14 -4.67
N GLU A 363 -33.98 -17.16 -4.82
CA GLU A 363 -34.73 -16.08 -5.46
C GLU A 363 -34.61 -14.78 -4.66
N LYS A 364 -34.83 -14.85 -3.33
CA LYS A 364 -34.68 -13.70 -2.45
C LYS A 364 -33.25 -13.17 -2.44
N PHE A 365 -32.25 -14.04 -2.37
CA PHE A 365 -30.83 -13.69 -2.39
C PHE A 365 -30.48 -12.86 -3.63
N LEU A 366 -30.93 -13.28 -4.81
CA LEU A 366 -30.68 -12.53 -6.05
C LEU A 366 -31.40 -11.18 -6.07
N ILE A 367 -32.64 -11.12 -5.60
CA ILE A 367 -33.41 -9.87 -5.55
C ILE A 367 -32.72 -8.86 -4.62
N ASP A 368 -32.29 -9.30 -3.43
CA ASP A 368 -31.73 -8.44 -2.40
C ASP A 368 -30.30 -7.98 -2.75
N LEU A 369 -29.50 -8.82 -3.43
CA LEU A 369 -28.11 -8.48 -3.80
C LEU A 369 -27.98 -7.76 -5.14
N ARG A 370 -29.05 -7.60 -5.91
CA ARG A 370 -29.01 -6.90 -7.18
C ARG A 370 -28.95 -5.38 -6.97
N TRP A 371 -27.76 -4.79 -7.11
CA TRP A 371 -27.55 -3.34 -6.92
C TRP A 371 -27.01 -2.61 -8.15
N MET A 372 -26.32 -3.28 -9.08
CA MET A 372 -25.57 -2.61 -10.17
C MET A 372 -26.47 -1.76 -11.08
N HIS A 373 -27.66 -2.24 -11.40
CA HIS A 373 -28.64 -1.49 -12.21
C HIS A 373 -29.08 -0.14 -11.62
N ARG A 374 -28.80 0.13 -10.34
CA ARG A 374 -29.10 1.39 -9.66
C ARG A 374 -27.93 2.38 -9.68
N VAL A 375 -26.76 1.96 -10.15
CA VAL A 375 -25.54 2.77 -10.19
C VAL A 375 -25.31 3.26 -11.61
N ALA A 376 -25.22 4.57 -11.80
CA ALA A 376 -24.95 5.16 -13.11
C ALA A 376 -23.60 4.67 -13.66
N GLY A 377 -23.57 4.28 -14.93
CA GLY A 377 -22.38 3.79 -15.62
C GLY A 377 -22.16 2.27 -15.50
N MET A 378 -22.80 1.58 -14.55
CA MET A 378 -22.73 0.12 -14.47
C MET A 378 -23.59 -0.54 -15.55
N VAL A 379 -23.12 -1.67 -16.08
CA VAL A 379 -23.75 -2.42 -17.16
C VAL A 379 -24.03 -3.87 -16.76
N GLU A 380 -24.83 -4.56 -17.57
CA GLU A 380 -25.21 -5.95 -17.34
C GLU A 380 -24.03 -6.94 -17.40
N ASN A 381 -23.08 -6.68 -18.31
CA ASN A 381 -21.95 -7.56 -18.61
C ASN A 381 -20.64 -6.74 -18.52
N PRO A 382 -20.17 -6.40 -17.31
CA PRO A 382 -18.89 -5.73 -17.14
C PRO A 382 -17.73 -6.69 -17.39
N TRP A 383 -16.53 -6.15 -17.58
CA TRP A 383 -15.30 -6.93 -17.53
C TRP A 383 -14.94 -7.23 -16.08
N HIS A 384 -14.65 -8.49 -15.77
CA HIS A 384 -14.10 -8.93 -14.48
C HIS A 384 -12.63 -9.31 -14.62
N MET A 385 -11.81 -8.84 -13.69
CA MET A 385 -10.39 -9.15 -13.61
C MET A 385 -10.05 -9.70 -12.23
N HIS A 386 -9.05 -10.58 -12.15
CA HIS A 386 -8.57 -11.04 -10.85
C HIS A 386 -7.99 -9.84 -10.08
N PRO A 387 -8.56 -9.44 -8.92
CA PRO A 387 -8.26 -8.16 -8.30
C PRO A 387 -6.78 -8.03 -7.92
N LEU A 388 -6.20 -9.05 -7.29
CA LEU A 388 -4.81 -8.98 -6.84
C LEU A 388 -3.81 -8.97 -8.01
N VAL A 389 -3.98 -9.84 -9.01
CA VAL A 389 -3.08 -9.94 -10.15
C VAL A 389 -3.17 -8.72 -11.06
N PHE A 390 -4.39 -8.23 -11.32
CA PHE A 390 -4.58 -7.04 -12.14
C PHE A 390 -4.06 -5.78 -11.44
N LEU A 391 -4.41 -5.57 -10.16
CA LEU A 391 -3.95 -4.41 -9.40
C LEU A 391 -2.43 -4.41 -9.21
N ASP A 392 -1.81 -5.56 -8.91
CA ASP A 392 -0.34 -5.68 -8.86
C ASP A 392 0.29 -5.37 -10.22
N ALA A 393 -0.33 -5.80 -11.31
CA ALA A 393 0.21 -5.56 -12.64
C ALA A 393 0.23 -4.07 -13.01
N ILE A 394 -0.78 -3.29 -12.62
CA ILE A 394 -0.82 -1.84 -12.85
C ILE A 394 -0.16 -1.05 -11.73
N ALA A 395 0.10 -1.68 -10.58
CA ALA A 395 0.77 -1.03 -9.47
C ALA A 395 2.14 -0.53 -9.94
N MET A 396 2.31 0.78 -9.86
CA MET A 396 3.61 1.36 -9.67
C MET A 396 4.03 0.93 -8.28
N ASN A 397 4.75 -0.20 -8.16
CA ASN A 397 5.49 -0.50 -6.94
C ASN A 397 6.62 0.55 -6.84
N ALA A 398 6.24 1.78 -6.56
CA ALA A 398 7.09 2.72 -5.90
C ALA A 398 7.37 2.07 -4.55
N LYS A 399 8.54 1.44 -4.43
CA LYS A 399 8.96 0.99 -3.11
C LYS A 399 8.98 2.25 -2.25
N VAL A 400 8.38 2.17 -1.06
CA VAL A 400 8.35 3.31 -0.13
C VAL A 400 9.80 3.57 0.28
N TRP A 401 10.29 4.76 -0.03
CA TRP A 401 11.60 5.23 0.38
C TRP A 401 11.47 6.08 1.63
N VAL A 402 12.27 5.73 2.63
CA VAL A 402 12.36 6.54 3.84
C VAL A 402 13.09 7.83 3.49
N LEU A 403 12.37 8.94 3.56
CA LEU A 403 12.92 10.26 3.25
C LEU A 403 14.19 10.53 4.08
N GLY A 404 15.23 11.02 3.41
CA GLY A 404 16.52 11.34 4.01
C GLY A 404 17.52 10.16 4.07
N THR A 405 17.15 8.95 3.65
CA THR A 405 18.04 7.78 3.66
C THR A 405 19.34 8.02 2.87
N THR A 406 19.32 8.78 1.78
CA THR A 406 20.51 9.03 0.97
C THR A 406 21.60 9.79 1.75
N SER A 407 21.21 10.73 2.61
CA SER A 407 22.12 11.55 3.41
C SER A 407 22.22 11.14 4.88
N GLU A 408 21.47 10.13 5.31
CA GLU A 408 21.42 9.64 6.69
C GLU A 408 22.82 9.38 7.27
N HIS A 409 23.71 8.72 6.51
CA HIS A 409 25.06 8.44 6.97
C HIS A 409 25.88 9.71 7.30
N TYR A 410 25.59 10.85 6.68
CA TYR A 410 26.28 12.12 6.99
C TYR A 410 25.62 12.86 8.17
N GLU A 411 24.31 12.68 8.32
CA GLU A 411 23.50 13.35 9.34
C GLU A 411 23.61 12.61 10.67
N SER A 412 23.21 11.34 10.66
CA SER A 412 23.27 10.45 11.82
C SER A 412 24.61 9.73 11.93
N GLY A 413 25.25 9.33 10.83
CA GLY A 413 26.45 8.47 10.88
C GLY A 413 26.23 7.17 11.66
N GLY A 414 24.98 6.71 11.75
CA GLY A 414 24.59 5.59 12.62
C GLY A 414 24.64 5.91 14.13
N ARG A 415 24.84 7.17 14.50
CA ARG A 415 24.80 7.63 15.90
C ARG A 415 23.39 7.44 16.42
N GLY A 416 23.27 6.68 17.50
CA GLY A 416 21.99 6.48 18.16
C GLY A 416 21.39 7.79 18.69
N PRO A 417 20.09 7.82 19.01
CA PRO A 417 19.38 9.02 19.45
C PRO A 417 19.88 9.59 20.79
N GLY A 418 20.75 8.85 21.50
CA GLY A 418 21.38 9.27 22.75
C GLY A 418 22.77 9.88 22.63
N VAL A 419 23.32 10.03 21.41
CA VAL A 419 24.67 10.58 21.23
C VAL A 419 24.70 12.05 21.66
N VAL A 420 25.72 12.40 22.44
CA VAL A 420 25.98 13.77 22.90
C VAL A 420 27.43 14.11 22.62
N SER A 421 27.68 15.19 21.88
CA SER A 421 29.00 15.78 21.72
C SER A 421 29.11 17.03 22.61
N SER A 422 30.23 17.19 23.31
CA SER A 422 30.44 18.26 24.29
C SER A 422 30.78 19.62 23.66
N GLY A 423 31.06 19.67 22.36
CA GLY A 423 31.33 20.91 21.61
C GLY A 423 32.56 21.70 22.08
N ARG A 424 33.55 21.03 22.71
CA ARG A 424 34.71 21.70 23.30
C ARG A 424 35.63 22.26 22.20
N GLY A 425 35.42 23.54 21.84
CA GLY A 425 36.17 24.25 20.79
C GLY A 425 35.32 24.63 19.57
N ASP A 426 34.05 24.21 19.49
CA ASP A 426 33.16 24.48 18.36
C ASP A 426 32.18 25.62 18.65
N HIS A 427 31.80 26.34 17.60
CA HIS A 427 30.94 27.52 17.71
C HIS A 427 29.49 27.19 18.10
N GLY A 428 29.07 25.91 18.08
CA GLY A 428 27.67 25.46 18.23
C GLY A 428 27.25 25.00 19.64
N GLY A 429 28.16 24.92 20.61
CA GLY A 429 27.90 24.32 21.92
C GLY A 429 27.75 22.80 21.85
N ALA A 430 27.17 22.17 22.87
CA ALA A 430 26.89 20.74 22.86
C ALA A 430 25.83 20.38 21.81
N SER A 431 25.94 19.20 21.20
CA SER A 431 25.01 18.70 20.18
C SER A 431 24.46 17.32 20.53
N TYR A 432 23.18 17.11 20.21
CA TYR A 432 22.38 16.00 20.74
C TYR A 432 21.68 15.17 19.65
N GLY A 433 21.66 13.85 19.85
CA GLY A 433 20.84 12.93 19.07
C GLY A 433 21.37 12.59 17.68
N CYS A 434 20.53 11.91 16.89
CA CYS A 434 20.83 11.43 15.55
C CYS A 434 21.36 12.58 14.68
N TYR A 435 20.63 13.70 14.65
CA TYR A 435 20.94 14.85 13.79
C TYR A 435 21.87 15.90 14.43
N GLN A 436 22.47 15.59 15.59
CA GLN A 436 23.37 16.50 16.31
C GLN A 436 22.77 17.91 16.51
N LEU A 437 21.57 17.96 17.09
CA LEU A 437 20.84 19.20 17.38
C LEU A 437 21.67 20.10 18.31
N SER A 438 22.12 21.24 17.79
CA SER A 438 23.05 22.13 18.51
C SER A 438 22.35 22.99 19.57
N SER A 439 23.01 23.16 20.71
CA SER A 439 22.48 23.90 21.87
C SER A 439 22.58 25.42 21.76
N LYS A 440 23.67 25.96 21.21
CA LYS A 440 23.85 27.41 21.12
C LYS A 440 22.85 28.12 20.18
N PRO A 441 22.49 27.57 19.00
CA PRO A 441 21.46 28.17 18.16
C PRO A 441 20.02 27.87 18.62
N GLY A 442 19.82 27.14 19.73
CA GLY A 442 18.48 26.88 20.28
C GLY A 442 17.77 25.63 19.72
N VAL A 443 18.38 24.88 18.79
CA VAL A 443 17.69 23.82 18.04
C VAL A 443 17.25 22.67 18.95
N VAL A 444 18.10 22.25 19.90
CA VAL A 444 17.71 21.21 20.87
C VAL A 444 16.65 21.72 21.85
N GLN A 445 16.64 23.02 22.18
CA GLN A 445 15.62 23.64 23.01
C GLN A 445 14.26 23.61 22.31
N ASP A 446 14.21 23.95 21.02
CA ASP A 446 13.01 23.90 20.20
C ASP A 446 12.48 22.48 20.03
N TYR A 447 13.38 21.50 19.92
CA TYR A 447 13.04 20.08 19.94
C TYR A 447 12.37 19.68 21.26
N ILE A 448 12.97 20.03 22.40
CA ILE A 448 12.42 19.69 23.73
C ILE A 448 11.00 20.24 23.89
N GLN A 449 10.71 21.44 23.40
CA GLN A 449 9.36 22.03 23.51
C GLN A 449 8.29 21.23 22.77
N GLN A 450 8.68 20.46 21.74
CA GLN A 450 7.80 19.65 20.90
C GLN A 450 7.89 18.15 21.22
N SER A 451 8.83 17.74 22.07
CA SER A 451 9.07 16.34 22.42
C SER A 451 8.05 15.83 23.44
N LYS A 452 7.61 14.58 23.28
CA LYS A 452 6.81 13.87 24.28
C LYS A 452 7.57 13.64 25.60
N TYR A 453 8.90 13.75 25.57
CA TYR A 453 9.77 13.65 26.75
C TYR A 453 10.04 15.00 27.41
N LYS A 454 9.36 16.07 26.99
CA LYS A 454 9.52 17.42 27.53
C LYS A 454 9.53 17.47 29.05
N ASP A 455 8.60 16.79 29.72
CA ASP A 455 8.46 16.83 31.18
C ASP A 455 9.69 16.26 31.91
N ARG A 456 10.42 15.32 31.27
CA ARG A 456 11.66 14.76 31.81
C ARG A 456 12.86 15.70 31.64
N LEU A 457 12.84 16.52 30.59
CA LEU A 457 13.93 17.41 30.22
C LEU A 457 13.71 18.85 30.72
N THR A 458 12.49 19.19 31.13
CA THR A 458 12.12 20.51 31.64
C THR A 458 12.77 20.76 32.99
N GLY A 459 13.40 21.92 33.15
CA GLY A 459 14.14 22.29 34.37
C GLY A 459 15.61 21.82 34.38
N LEU A 460 16.01 20.96 33.43
CA LEU A 460 17.42 20.62 33.22
C LEU A 460 18.06 21.61 32.24
N GLN A 461 19.27 22.09 32.56
CA GLN A 461 19.97 23.02 31.69
C GLN A 461 20.70 22.26 30.57
N VAL A 462 20.35 22.57 29.31
CA VAL A 462 21.03 22.00 28.13
C VAL A 462 22.54 22.26 28.21
N GLY A 463 23.34 21.23 27.94
CA GLY A 463 24.80 21.27 28.02
C GLY A 463 25.38 20.75 29.34
N THR A 464 24.57 20.58 30.39
CA THR A 464 25.07 20.08 31.69
C THR A 464 25.09 18.55 31.78
N GLN A 465 25.80 18.03 32.78
CA GLN A 465 25.91 16.59 32.99
C GLN A 465 24.56 15.95 33.34
N GLU A 466 23.71 16.66 34.06
CA GLU A 466 22.37 16.23 34.45
C GLU A 466 21.49 16.06 33.21
N PHE A 467 21.49 17.07 32.31
CA PHE A 467 20.77 17.00 31.04
C PHE A 467 21.29 15.85 30.16
N ASN A 468 22.61 15.73 30.03
CA ASN A 468 23.24 14.68 29.21
C ASN A 468 22.91 13.27 29.71
N THR A 469 22.78 13.10 31.03
CA THR A 469 22.43 11.83 31.65
C THR A 469 20.98 11.47 31.36
N GLU A 470 20.05 12.41 31.52
CA GLU A 470 18.63 12.16 31.25
C GLU A 470 18.35 11.93 29.75
N TRP A 471 19.02 12.67 28.86
CA TRP A 471 18.96 12.47 27.41
C TRP A 471 19.38 11.04 27.02
N LYS A 472 20.51 10.56 27.55
CA LYS A 472 20.99 9.19 27.31
C LYS A 472 20.06 8.15 27.90
N LYS A 473 19.44 8.43 29.04
CA LYS A 473 18.48 7.55 29.68
C LYS A 473 17.23 7.36 28.81
N ILE A 474 16.62 8.43 28.32
CA ILE A 474 15.51 8.37 27.36
C ILE A 474 15.89 7.54 26.13
N ALA A 475 17.08 7.78 25.57
CA ALA A 475 17.55 7.02 24.42
C ALA A 475 17.77 5.53 24.68
N SER A 476 18.05 5.14 25.92
CA SER A 476 18.18 3.72 26.31
C SER A 476 16.83 3.05 26.55
N GLU A 477 15.88 3.77 27.15
CA GLU A 477 14.53 3.26 27.47
C GLU A 477 13.62 3.22 26.23
N HIS A 478 13.80 4.16 25.31
CA HIS A 478 12.91 4.39 24.17
C HIS A 478 13.66 4.66 22.87
N LYS A 479 14.62 3.79 22.54
CA LYS A 479 15.55 4.00 21.41
C LYS A 479 14.84 4.30 20.08
N GLU A 480 13.93 3.44 19.63
CA GLU A 480 13.29 3.58 18.31
C GLU A 480 12.37 4.80 18.26
N ASP A 481 11.51 4.94 19.25
CA ASP A 481 10.61 6.08 19.43
C ASP A 481 11.34 7.43 19.47
N PHE A 482 12.45 7.52 20.21
CA PHE A 482 13.20 8.76 20.36
C PHE A 482 13.98 9.11 19.08
N ALA A 483 14.47 8.11 18.35
CA ALA A 483 15.05 8.32 17.02
C ALA A 483 14.00 8.82 16.01
N HIS A 484 12.81 8.21 16.02
CA HIS A 484 11.72 8.60 15.12
C HIS A 484 11.19 10.01 15.42
N GLU A 485 11.05 10.39 16.70
CA GLU A 485 10.66 11.75 17.08
C GLU A 485 11.67 12.81 16.60
N GLN A 486 12.98 12.53 16.73
CA GLN A 486 14.03 13.40 16.21
C GLN A 486 13.97 13.53 14.68
N TYR A 487 13.71 12.42 13.97
CA TYR A 487 13.48 12.44 12.52
C TYR A 487 12.28 13.32 12.14
N LEU A 488 11.13 13.15 12.80
CA LEU A 488 9.93 13.97 12.53
C LEU A 488 10.17 15.45 12.81
N PHE A 489 10.93 15.77 13.85
CA PHE A 489 11.31 17.16 14.14
C PHE A 489 12.14 17.76 13.00
N ILE A 490 13.13 17.03 12.47
CA ILE A 490 13.93 17.50 11.32
C ILE A 490 13.08 17.61 10.05
N LYS A 491 12.21 16.63 9.79
CA LYS A 491 11.27 16.68 8.66
C LYS A 491 10.45 17.97 8.67
N LYS A 492 9.87 18.29 9.82
CA LYS A 492 9.04 19.48 10.01
C LYS A 492 9.83 20.78 9.94
N THR A 493 11.02 20.84 10.55
CA THR A 493 11.76 22.10 10.71
C THR A 493 12.69 22.43 9.55
N HIS A 494 13.09 21.44 8.75
CA HIS A 494 14.02 21.61 7.64
C HIS A 494 13.34 21.34 6.31
N TYR A 495 12.92 20.10 6.09
CA TYR A 495 12.42 19.65 4.79
C TYR A 495 11.09 20.31 4.41
N GLU A 496 10.08 20.31 5.29
CA GLU A 496 8.78 20.92 5.02
C GLU A 496 8.87 22.44 4.90
N VAL A 497 9.73 23.08 5.70
CA VAL A 497 10.00 24.53 5.59
C VAL A 497 10.65 24.85 4.24
N GLN A 498 11.62 24.04 3.81
CA GLN A 498 12.27 24.22 2.51
C GLN A 498 11.28 24.02 1.35
N LEU A 499 10.39 23.03 1.40
CA LEU A 499 9.33 22.88 0.40
C LEU A 499 8.43 24.12 0.34
N GLY A 500 8.01 24.66 1.49
CA GLY A 500 7.23 25.89 1.55
C GLY A 500 7.99 27.11 1.01
N PHE A 501 9.30 27.19 1.29
CA PHE A 501 10.16 28.25 0.76
C PHE A 501 10.34 28.17 -0.76
N LEU A 502 10.55 26.96 -1.30
CA LEU A 502 10.61 26.70 -2.74
C LEU A 502 9.30 27.08 -3.43
N GLY A 503 8.15 26.69 -2.85
CA GLY A 503 6.83 27.04 -3.37
C GLY A 503 6.60 28.56 -3.45
N LYS A 504 7.01 29.31 -2.41
CA LYS A 504 6.99 30.79 -2.42
C LYS A 504 7.88 31.42 -3.51
N LYS A 505 8.83 30.66 -4.04
CA LYS A 505 9.75 31.07 -5.11
C LYS A 505 9.36 30.50 -6.47
N GLY A 506 8.17 29.90 -6.59
CA GLY A 506 7.61 29.40 -7.84
C GLY A 506 7.99 27.96 -8.17
N ILE A 507 8.73 27.27 -7.30
CA ILE A 507 9.13 25.87 -7.51
C ILE A 507 8.16 24.97 -6.71
N ASN A 508 7.12 24.50 -7.38
CA ASN A 508 6.09 23.64 -6.78
C ASN A 508 6.35 22.17 -7.12
N ILE A 509 6.67 21.36 -6.11
CA ILE A 509 6.98 19.95 -6.28
C ILE A 509 5.71 19.14 -5.97
N LYS A 510 5.07 18.62 -7.02
CA LYS A 510 3.77 17.94 -6.94
C LYS A 510 3.85 16.41 -6.98
N HIS A 511 5.03 15.86 -7.29
CA HIS A 511 5.29 14.43 -7.33
C HIS A 511 5.88 13.94 -6.00
N LYS A 512 6.10 12.62 -5.87
CA LYS A 512 6.72 11.99 -4.68
C LYS A 512 8.07 11.31 -4.96
N ARG A 513 8.69 11.56 -6.12
CA ARG A 513 9.94 10.90 -6.56
C ARG A 513 11.08 11.02 -5.56
N ALA A 514 11.51 9.91 -4.97
CA ALA A 514 12.36 9.87 -3.80
C ALA A 514 13.69 10.64 -3.96
N ALA A 515 14.35 10.51 -5.11
CA ALA A 515 15.63 11.18 -5.34
C ALA A 515 15.56 12.71 -5.25
N ILE A 516 14.50 13.34 -5.77
CA ILE A 516 14.31 14.78 -5.64
C ILE A 516 14.05 15.18 -4.19
N HIS A 517 13.21 14.42 -3.48
CA HIS A 517 12.89 14.71 -2.09
C HIS A 517 14.08 14.49 -1.15
N ASP A 518 14.90 13.47 -1.37
CA ASP A 518 16.15 13.25 -0.63
C ASP A 518 17.21 14.31 -0.92
N MET A 519 17.31 14.79 -2.16
CA MET A 519 18.16 15.93 -2.49
C MET A 519 17.73 17.18 -1.71
N ILE A 520 16.42 17.45 -1.64
CA ILE A 520 15.86 18.58 -0.89
C ILE A 520 16.11 18.41 0.61
N TRP A 521 15.84 17.22 1.14
CA TRP A 521 16.13 16.87 2.53
C TRP A 521 17.58 17.16 2.86
N SER A 522 18.53 16.50 2.17
CA SER A 522 19.97 16.66 2.40
C SER A 522 20.40 18.13 2.34
N THR A 523 19.91 18.86 1.32
CA THR A 523 20.29 20.27 1.12
C THR A 523 19.72 21.16 2.23
N SER A 524 18.49 20.92 2.66
CA SER A 524 17.84 21.67 3.76
C SER A 524 18.51 21.38 5.10
N VAL A 525 18.90 20.13 5.37
CA VAL A 525 19.57 19.76 6.62
C VAL A 525 21.00 20.29 6.66
N GLN A 526 21.73 20.25 5.55
CA GLN A 526 23.11 20.71 5.49
C GLN A 526 23.26 22.24 5.50
N TYR A 527 22.38 22.96 4.80
CA TYR A 527 22.50 24.42 4.60
C TYR A 527 21.41 25.24 5.27
N GLY A 528 20.46 24.58 5.95
CA GLY A 528 19.35 25.20 6.66
C GLY A 528 18.04 25.25 5.88
N PRO A 529 16.91 25.45 6.59
CA PRO A 529 15.54 25.37 6.07
C PRO A 529 15.12 26.40 5.02
N TYR A 530 15.90 27.47 4.86
CA TYR A 530 15.61 28.58 3.94
C TYR A 530 16.74 28.78 2.92
N THR A 531 17.49 27.71 2.64
CA THR A 531 18.62 27.78 1.71
C THR A 531 18.17 28.10 0.30
N ASP A 532 18.87 29.02 -0.35
CA ASP A 532 18.61 29.43 -1.73
C ASP A 532 19.40 28.60 -2.77
N ILE A 533 20.16 27.60 -2.34
CA ILE A 533 21.01 26.76 -3.19
C ILE A 533 20.20 26.11 -4.32
N ILE A 534 19.07 25.49 -4.00
CA ILE A 534 18.25 24.79 -4.99
C ILE A 534 17.73 25.79 -6.03
N ILE A 535 17.28 26.97 -5.59
CA ILE A 535 16.77 28.03 -6.46
C ILE A 535 17.88 28.53 -7.40
N LYS A 536 19.07 28.80 -6.86
CA LYS A 536 20.20 29.29 -7.65
C LYS A 536 20.70 28.26 -8.65
N ALA A 537 20.79 27.00 -8.23
CA ALA A 537 21.25 25.91 -9.07
C ALA A 537 20.26 25.57 -10.19
N THR A 538 18.97 25.76 -9.95
CA THR A 538 17.90 25.38 -10.89
C THR A 538 17.29 26.55 -11.64
N LYS A 539 17.93 27.72 -11.65
CA LYS A 539 17.39 28.94 -12.27
C LYS A 539 16.99 28.78 -13.74
N GLU A 540 17.72 27.95 -14.48
CA GLU A 540 17.50 27.67 -15.90
C GLU A 540 16.62 26.42 -16.14
N PHE A 541 16.13 25.77 -15.08
CA PHE A 541 15.35 24.54 -15.15
C PHE A 541 13.93 24.73 -14.59
N SER A 542 12.95 24.16 -15.27
CA SER A 542 11.64 23.90 -14.68
C SER A 542 11.62 22.49 -14.10
N PHE A 543 11.17 22.34 -12.85
CA PHE A 543 10.97 21.02 -12.23
C PHE A 543 9.89 20.17 -12.93
N GLU A 544 9.09 20.78 -13.82
CA GLU A 544 8.11 20.06 -14.64
C GLU A 544 8.71 19.52 -15.94
N ASN A 545 9.76 20.15 -16.48
CA ASN A 545 10.30 19.84 -17.81
C ASN A 545 11.71 19.23 -17.80
N ALA A 546 12.49 19.44 -16.73
CA ALA A 546 13.81 18.87 -16.59
C ALA A 546 13.74 17.46 -15.99
N THR A 547 14.66 16.58 -16.38
CA THR A 547 14.76 15.25 -15.77
C THR A 547 15.31 15.34 -14.34
N ASP A 548 14.97 14.37 -13.50
CA ASP A 548 15.47 14.34 -12.12
C ASP A 548 17.01 14.35 -12.06
N ALA A 549 17.66 13.64 -12.99
CA ALA A 549 19.11 13.62 -13.12
C ALA A 549 19.71 14.99 -13.43
N GLN A 550 19.05 15.81 -14.26
CA GLN A 550 19.48 17.18 -14.55
C GLN A 550 19.39 18.07 -13.31
N ILE A 551 18.26 18.02 -12.60
CA ILE A 551 18.01 18.80 -11.39
C ILE A 551 19.03 18.44 -10.30
N ILE A 552 19.21 17.15 -10.02
CA ILE A 552 20.15 16.63 -9.02
C ILE A 552 21.57 17.03 -9.38
N THR A 553 21.96 16.89 -10.64
CA THR A 553 23.29 17.27 -11.12
C THR A 553 23.54 18.75 -10.90
N ALA A 554 22.61 19.62 -11.30
CA ALA A 554 22.75 21.06 -11.14
C ALA A 554 22.91 21.47 -9.67
N VAL A 555 22.08 20.93 -8.77
CA VAL A 555 22.13 21.23 -7.33
C VAL A 555 23.43 20.74 -6.70
N GLN A 556 23.84 19.50 -7.00
CA GLN A 556 25.06 18.94 -6.43
C GLN A 556 26.32 19.63 -6.96
N ASP A 557 26.37 19.99 -8.25
CA ASP A 557 27.50 20.72 -8.82
C ASP A 557 27.58 22.14 -8.26
N TYR A 558 26.43 22.79 -8.03
CA TYR A 558 26.38 24.06 -7.32
C TYR A 558 26.92 23.93 -5.90
N LYS A 559 26.49 22.91 -5.14
CA LYS A 559 27.02 22.62 -3.79
C LYS A 559 28.54 22.46 -3.83
N TYR A 560 29.07 21.66 -4.75
CA TYR A 560 30.50 21.38 -4.88
C TYR A 560 31.31 22.65 -5.15
N ALA A 561 30.88 23.45 -6.13
CA ALA A 561 31.57 24.68 -6.53
C ALA A 561 31.58 25.74 -5.42
N HIS A 562 30.61 25.73 -4.52
CA HIS A 562 30.45 26.76 -3.49
C HIS A 562 30.88 26.31 -2.08
N VAL A 563 31.43 25.11 -1.89
CA VAL A 563 31.91 24.62 -0.58
C VAL A 563 32.81 25.64 0.12
N GLU A 564 33.83 26.15 -0.59
CA GLU A 564 34.84 27.04 -0.01
C GLU A 564 34.23 28.38 0.42
N THR A 565 33.27 28.89 -0.37
CA THR A 565 32.56 30.14 -0.05
C THR A 565 31.56 29.98 1.10
N LYS A 566 30.84 28.84 1.16
CA LYS A 566 29.81 28.58 2.16
C LYS A 566 30.40 28.15 3.51
N PHE A 567 31.61 27.58 3.49
CA PHE A 567 32.33 27.12 4.69
C PHE A 567 33.70 27.81 4.82
N ALA A 568 33.76 29.11 4.52
CA ALA A 568 35.02 29.88 4.54
C ALA A 568 35.73 29.87 5.91
N SER A 569 34.97 29.74 7.00
CA SER A 569 35.48 29.66 8.37
C SER A 569 36.05 28.29 8.75
N SER A 570 35.96 27.28 7.87
CA SER A 570 36.34 25.89 8.18
C SER A 570 37.09 25.23 7.02
N PRO A 571 38.24 25.79 6.58
CA PRO A 571 38.96 25.32 5.39
C PRO A 571 39.46 23.88 5.50
N THR A 572 39.77 23.41 6.70
CA THR A 572 40.19 22.03 6.96
C THR A 572 39.10 21.00 6.65
N LEU A 573 37.82 21.41 6.57
CA LEU A 573 36.70 20.52 6.25
C LEU A 573 36.37 20.47 4.75
N TRP A 574 36.96 21.33 3.91
CA TRP A 574 36.56 21.48 2.51
C TRP A 574 36.67 20.18 1.70
N SER A 575 37.75 19.41 1.88
CA SER A 575 37.93 18.13 1.17
C SER A 575 36.78 17.17 1.49
N GLY A 576 36.50 16.93 2.78
CA GLY A 576 35.44 16.01 3.19
C GLY A 576 34.04 16.49 2.77
N LEU A 577 33.80 17.80 2.75
CA LEU A 577 32.54 18.37 2.25
C LEU A 577 32.37 18.16 0.73
N LYS A 578 33.45 18.32 -0.05
CA LYS A 578 33.45 18.04 -1.48
C LYS A 578 33.23 16.54 -1.75
N ASP A 579 33.89 15.66 -1.01
CA ASP A 579 33.72 14.21 -1.12
C ASP A 579 32.29 13.77 -0.80
N ARG A 580 31.68 14.37 0.25
CA ARG A 580 30.25 14.17 0.56
C ARG A 580 29.36 14.53 -0.63
N VAL A 581 29.58 15.69 -1.26
CA VAL A 581 28.75 16.14 -2.39
C VAL A 581 28.85 15.18 -3.58
N VAL A 582 30.06 14.70 -3.90
CA VAL A 582 30.28 13.70 -4.97
C VAL A 582 29.58 12.38 -4.65
N SER A 583 29.72 11.89 -3.42
CA SER A 583 29.09 10.63 -3.00
C SER A 583 27.56 10.73 -2.98
N GLU A 584 26.98 11.82 -2.43
CA GLU A 584 25.54 12.07 -2.47
C GLU A 584 25.03 12.18 -3.91
N LYS A 585 25.76 12.88 -4.81
CA LYS A 585 25.38 12.98 -6.22
C LYS A 585 25.26 11.60 -6.85
N SER A 586 26.26 10.74 -6.66
CA SER A 586 26.25 9.38 -7.19
C SER A 586 25.06 8.56 -6.66
N LYS A 587 24.78 8.64 -5.36
CA LYS A 587 23.67 7.88 -4.74
C LYS A 587 22.29 8.40 -5.16
N LEU A 588 22.12 9.72 -5.26
CA LEU A 588 20.88 10.32 -5.73
C LEU A 588 20.63 9.98 -7.20
N LEU A 589 21.66 10.03 -8.05
CA LEU A 589 21.55 9.62 -9.46
C LEU A 589 21.25 8.12 -9.59
N ASP A 590 21.85 7.27 -8.77
CA ASP A 590 21.48 5.86 -8.70
C ASP A 590 20.01 5.68 -8.27
N LEU A 591 19.56 6.43 -7.26
CA LEU A 591 18.18 6.42 -6.79
C LEU A 591 17.18 6.84 -7.88
N THR A 592 17.54 7.73 -8.82
CA THR A 592 16.66 8.09 -9.95
C THR A 592 16.38 6.93 -10.90
N GLN A 593 17.20 5.88 -10.89
CA GLN A 593 17.03 4.72 -11.77
C GLN A 593 15.96 3.76 -11.26
N TYR A 594 15.55 3.94 -10.01
CA TYR A 594 14.54 3.12 -9.36
C TYR A 594 13.27 3.96 -9.16
N ASN A 595 12.12 3.32 -9.36
CA ASN A 595 10.85 3.95 -9.02
C ASN A 595 10.66 3.84 -7.50
N TYR A 596 11.23 4.77 -6.73
CA TYR A 596 10.97 4.94 -5.31
C TYR A 596 10.20 6.24 -5.09
N GLU A 597 9.23 6.21 -4.18
CA GLU A 597 8.51 7.40 -3.74
C GLU A 597 8.62 7.56 -2.22
N VAL A 598 8.66 8.81 -1.76
CA VAL A 598 8.51 9.13 -0.34
C VAL A 598 7.04 9.17 0.06
N GLU A 599 6.75 8.94 1.34
CA GLU A 599 5.39 8.89 1.91
C GLU A 599 4.51 10.12 1.61
#